data_AF-A0A2N2YX21-F1
#
_entry.id   AF-A0A2N2YX21-F1
#
_cell.length_a   1.000
_cell.length_b   1.000
_cell.length_c   1.000
_cell.angle_alpha   90.00
_cell.angle_beta   90.00
_cell.angle_gamma   90.00
#
_symmetry.space_group_name_H-M   'P 1'
#
loop_
_entity.id
_entity.type
_entity.pdbx_description
1 polymer ?
#
loop_
_entity_poly.entity_id
_entity_poly.type
_entity_poly.pdbx_seq_one_letter_code
_entity_poly.pdbx_strand_id
1 'polypeptide(L)'
;MRITEIGIVKNNFETENNPHEIKKHESRIIIKDEFLEGLDLIEEYEFIDIVFDFDRSASYEMTATTLRGNVKGLFATRKPDRPSSIAVTTVKLLERDENLLRVIGLDALNNTPVLDIKPVDFSMVEDKMDKIRLDELKNNPRREIVNDILRNDLETLMIKTAALHGHYCPGVALGVMAGTKAMRLMRETGDGMEDLLAITETNNCFSDGVQFVTGCSFGNNALIFKDLGKTAFTLTKRDGKGIRITVRADAKEYMHQAHPLFTESFQKVVKGQDHSKDELLKFKKHGRDRAFATLGLDFDKLFKIENVEVSVPAYAPSHENIICRKCGESTMSTRTAGDLCLLCSGEKHAELNGAGIVK
;
A
#
# COMPACT_ATOMS: atom_id res chain seq x y z
N MET A 1 27.91 37.67 15.17
CA MET A 1 27.78 36.69 14.07
C MET A 1 27.24 37.44 12.87
N ARG A 2 27.85 37.32 11.69
CA ARG A 2 27.32 37.89 10.45
C ARG A 2 26.63 36.74 9.70
N ILE A 3 25.36 36.93 9.36
CA ILE A 3 24.57 35.98 8.57
C ILE A 3 24.45 36.56 7.16
N THR A 4 24.62 35.73 6.14
CA THR A 4 24.52 36.13 4.74
C THR A 4 23.15 35.74 4.19
N GLU A 5 22.46 36.68 3.56
CA GLU A 5 21.26 36.37 2.77
C GLU A 5 21.70 35.79 1.42
N ILE A 6 21.25 34.57 1.10
CA ILE A 6 21.58 33.85 -0.12
C ILE A 6 20.48 33.94 -1.18
N GLY A 7 19.28 34.35 -0.81
CA GLY A 7 18.15 34.41 -1.73
C GLY A 7 16.92 35.08 -1.11
N ILE A 8 15.82 35.06 -1.84
CA ILE A 8 14.57 35.72 -1.45
C ILE A 8 13.35 34.90 -1.82
N VAL A 9 12.35 34.90 -0.94
CA VAL A 9 11.05 34.27 -1.18
C VAL A 9 10.16 35.17 -2.06
N LYS A 10 9.44 34.56 -3.01
CA LYS A 10 8.41 35.19 -3.84
C LYS A 10 7.11 34.41 -3.78
N ASN A 11 6.04 35.05 -3.33
CA ASN A 11 4.67 34.52 -3.29
C ASN A 11 3.63 35.66 -3.14
N ASN A 12 2.36 35.32 -2.94
CA ASN A 12 1.26 36.30 -2.83
C ASN A 12 0.92 36.70 -1.38
N PHE A 13 1.75 36.35 -0.38
CA PHE A 13 1.46 36.58 1.03
C PHE A 13 2.28 37.75 1.57
N GLU A 14 1.72 38.96 1.53
CA GLU A 14 2.42 40.20 1.91
C GLU A 14 2.40 40.50 3.42
N THR A 15 1.35 40.06 4.12
CA THR A 15 1.09 40.39 5.53
C THR A 15 0.84 39.13 6.35
N GLU A 16 0.85 39.27 7.67
CA GLU A 16 0.66 38.14 8.59
C GLU A 16 -0.58 37.32 8.19
N ASN A 17 -0.34 36.03 7.96
CA ASN A 17 -1.36 35.08 7.55
C ASN A 17 -1.18 33.80 8.37
N ASN A 18 -2.22 32.96 8.38
CA ASN A 18 -2.11 31.67 9.03
C ASN A 18 -1.02 30.84 8.33
N PRO A 19 0.04 30.40 9.04
CA PRO A 19 1.10 29.59 8.44
C PRO A 19 0.55 28.35 7.74
N HIS A 20 -0.51 27.72 8.26
CA HIS A 20 -1.14 26.57 7.64
C HIS A 20 -1.80 26.88 6.29
N GLU A 21 -2.20 28.14 6.06
CA GLU A 21 -2.74 28.55 4.77
C GLU A 21 -1.62 28.78 3.77
N ILE A 22 -0.58 29.54 4.13
CA ILE A 22 0.58 29.80 3.26
C ILE A 22 1.16 28.50 2.71
N LYS A 23 1.31 27.48 3.57
CA LYS A 23 1.87 26.16 3.21
C LYS A 23 1.13 25.42 2.10
N LYS A 24 -0.15 25.73 1.86
CA LYS A 24 -0.95 25.07 0.82
C LYS A 24 -0.67 25.63 -0.58
N HIS A 25 -0.01 26.79 -0.67
CA HIS A 25 0.25 27.46 -1.93
C HIS A 25 1.73 27.32 -2.31
N GLU A 26 1.98 27.38 -3.60
CA GLU A 26 3.34 27.38 -4.13
C GLU A 26 4.07 28.66 -3.75
N SER A 27 5.34 28.53 -3.37
CA SER A 27 6.28 29.64 -3.23
C SER A 27 7.47 29.43 -4.15
N ARG A 28 8.10 30.54 -4.54
CA ARG A 28 9.34 30.54 -5.31
C ARG A 28 10.46 31.06 -4.43
N ILE A 29 11.63 30.45 -4.52
CA ILE A 29 12.84 30.92 -3.86
C ILE A 29 13.84 31.28 -4.95
N ILE A 30 14.26 32.54 -4.99
CA ILE A 30 15.24 33.04 -5.97
C ILE A 30 16.58 33.17 -5.25
N ILE A 31 17.55 32.35 -5.66
CA ILE A 31 18.92 32.36 -5.13
C ILE A 31 19.75 33.40 -5.88
N LYS A 32 20.62 34.11 -5.16
CA LYS A 32 21.55 35.08 -5.77
C LYS A 32 22.56 34.36 -6.64
N ASP A 33 22.91 34.96 -7.77
CA ASP A 33 23.79 34.35 -8.79
C ASP A 33 25.14 33.88 -8.22
N GLU A 34 25.68 34.59 -7.23
CA GLU A 34 26.95 34.25 -6.56
C GLU A 34 26.89 32.94 -5.75
N PHE A 35 25.69 32.41 -5.45
CA PHE A 35 25.47 31.14 -4.74
C PHE A 35 24.88 30.05 -5.63
N LEU A 36 24.72 30.29 -6.94
CA LEU A 36 24.06 29.36 -7.86
C LEU A 36 24.71 27.97 -7.90
N GLU A 37 26.04 27.91 -7.85
CA GLU A 37 26.79 26.65 -7.83
C GLU A 37 26.44 25.78 -6.61
N GLY A 38 26.03 26.40 -5.49
CA GLY A 38 25.61 25.68 -4.28
C GLY A 38 24.30 24.92 -4.42
N LEU A 39 23.56 25.09 -5.53
CA LEU A 39 22.36 24.32 -5.85
C LEU A 39 22.64 23.03 -6.62
N ASP A 40 23.89 22.74 -7.00
CA ASP A 40 24.20 21.53 -7.79
C ASP A 40 23.58 20.26 -7.18
N LEU A 41 22.93 19.45 -8.02
CA LEU A 41 22.20 18.23 -7.66
C LEU A 41 21.08 18.36 -6.61
N ILE A 42 20.60 19.58 -6.30
CA ILE A 42 19.51 19.75 -5.33
C ILE A 42 18.21 19.02 -5.74
N GLU A 43 18.00 18.83 -7.05
CA GLU A 43 16.89 18.08 -7.61
C GLU A 43 16.88 16.57 -7.26
N GLU A 44 17.97 16.03 -6.72
CA GLU A 44 17.99 14.66 -6.17
C GLU A 44 17.15 14.54 -4.89
N TYR A 45 16.81 15.65 -4.24
CA TYR A 45 16.04 15.69 -3.00
C TYR A 45 14.59 16.11 -3.22
N GLU A 46 13.65 15.26 -2.81
CA GLU A 46 12.21 15.60 -2.83
C GLU A 46 11.87 16.64 -1.75
N PHE A 47 12.56 16.61 -0.60
CA PHE A 47 12.34 17.53 0.52
C PHE A 47 13.64 18.21 0.94
N ILE A 48 13.56 19.52 1.19
CA ILE A 48 14.67 20.36 1.63
C ILE A 48 14.22 21.25 2.79
N ASP A 49 15.13 21.54 3.72
CA ASP A 49 14.95 22.53 4.78
C ASP A 49 15.37 23.91 4.27
N ILE A 50 14.45 24.86 4.36
CA ILE A 50 14.70 26.27 4.07
C ILE A 50 14.91 27.00 5.39
N VAL A 51 16.07 27.62 5.54
CA VAL A 51 16.39 28.51 6.65
C VAL A 51 16.21 29.95 6.19
N PHE A 52 15.37 30.71 6.87
CA PHE A 52 15.01 32.06 6.45
C PHE A 52 14.88 33.01 7.64
N ASP A 53 14.91 34.31 7.39
CA ASP A 53 14.83 35.34 8.42
C ASP A 53 13.37 35.74 8.67
N PHE A 54 12.97 35.90 9.93
CA PHE A 54 11.76 36.61 10.29
C PHE A 54 12.04 38.11 10.25
N ASP A 55 12.23 38.63 9.03
CA ASP A 55 12.66 40.01 8.74
C ASP A 55 11.70 41.09 9.27
N ARG A 56 10.48 40.69 9.66
CA ARG A 56 9.42 41.56 10.20
C ARG A 56 9.25 41.45 11.73
N SER A 57 10.00 40.57 12.39
CA SER A 57 9.97 40.46 13.85
C SER A 57 10.68 41.66 14.48
N ALA A 58 10.02 42.30 15.45
CA ALA A 58 10.53 43.54 16.07
C ALA A 58 11.03 43.34 17.51
N SER A 59 10.30 42.58 18.32
CA SER A 59 10.57 42.40 19.75
C SER A 59 10.02 41.06 20.24
N TYR A 60 10.65 40.44 21.23
CA TYR A 60 10.26 39.14 21.74
C TYR A 60 9.94 39.15 23.24
N GLU A 61 9.10 38.19 23.65
CA GLU A 61 8.89 37.82 25.06
C GLU A 61 9.33 36.38 25.29
N MET A 62 9.77 36.05 26.51
CA MET A 62 10.24 34.69 26.84
C MET A 62 9.10 33.66 26.92
N THR A 63 7.86 34.11 26.83
CA THR A 63 6.65 33.29 26.76
C THR A 63 5.82 33.72 25.56
N ALA A 64 5.11 32.78 24.95
CA ALA A 64 4.21 33.08 23.86
C ALA A 64 2.96 32.20 23.87
N THR A 65 1.83 32.82 23.50
CA THR A 65 0.56 32.12 23.30
C THR A 65 0.57 31.44 21.93
N THR A 66 0.36 30.12 21.94
CA THR A 66 0.25 29.30 20.72
C THR A 66 -1.06 29.57 19.98
N LEU A 67 -1.16 29.17 18.71
CA LEU A 67 -2.41 29.25 17.92
C LEU A 67 -3.61 28.50 18.56
N ARG A 68 -3.34 27.58 19.51
CA ARG A 68 -4.35 26.83 20.27
C ARG A 68 -4.67 27.45 21.64
N GLY A 69 -4.20 28.67 21.91
CA GLY A 69 -4.50 29.41 23.15
C GLY A 69 -3.63 29.06 24.37
N ASN A 70 -2.78 28.04 24.30
CA ASN A 70 -1.90 27.68 25.41
C ASN A 70 -0.67 28.60 25.47
N VAL A 71 -0.28 29.02 26.67
CA VAL A 71 0.98 29.74 26.94
C VAL A 71 2.12 28.75 27.11
N LYS A 72 3.23 28.98 26.41
CA LYS A 72 4.46 28.17 26.51
C LYS A 72 5.68 29.08 26.56
N GLY A 73 6.80 28.57 27.06
CA GLY A 73 8.10 29.24 26.86
C GLY A 73 8.39 29.38 25.36
N LEU A 74 9.00 30.50 24.96
CA LEU A 74 9.18 30.86 23.55
C LEU A 74 9.87 29.76 22.74
N PHE A 75 10.91 29.14 23.31
CA PHE A 75 11.66 28.06 22.67
C PHE A 75 10.85 26.77 22.47
N ALA A 76 9.75 26.59 23.19
CA ALA A 76 8.79 25.50 22.98
C ALA A 76 7.69 25.86 21.95
N THR A 77 7.89 26.94 21.19
CA THR A 77 6.99 27.39 20.10
C THR A 77 7.79 27.66 18.83
N ARG A 78 7.05 27.85 17.72
CA ARG A 78 7.57 28.32 16.43
C ARG A 78 7.19 29.79 16.13
N LYS A 79 7.00 30.61 17.17
CA LYS A 79 6.64 32.02 17.01
C LYS A 79 7.79 32.82 16.36
N PRO A 80 7.49 33.77 15.44
CA PRO A 80 8.50 34.57 14.75
C PRO A 80 9.35 35.48 15.64
N ASP A 81 8.73 36.08 16.66
CA ASP A 81 9.37 37.03 17.56
C ASP A 81 10.33 36.30 18.53
N ARG A 82 11.62 36.25 18.19
CA ARG A 82 12.63 35.49 18.95
C ARG A 82 13.97 36.22 19.06
N PRO A 83 14.84 35.85 20.03
CA PRO A 83 16.17 36.45 20.17
C PRO A 83 17.02 36.39 18.89
N SER A 84 16.92 35.28 18.17
CA SER A 84 17.44 35.14 16.81
C SER A 84 16.26 34.87 15.90
N SER A 85 16.00 35.77 14.96
CA SER A 85 14.88 35.73 14.00
C SER A 85 15.03 34.63 12.94
N ILE A 86 15.60 33.47 13.27
CA ILE A 86 15.84 32.38 12.31
C ILE A 86 14.65 31.42 12.33
N ALA A 87 14.12 31.15 11.14
CA ALA A 87 13.08 30.17 10.88
C ALA A 87 13.65 28.98 10.12
N VAL A 88 13.04 27.80 10.29
CA VAL A 88 13.34 26.60 9.50
C VAL A 88 12.04 25.91 9.13
N THR A 89 11.85 25.69 7.83
CA THR A 89 10.72 24.94 7.30
C THR A 89 11.17 23.94 6.25
N THR A 90 10.81 22.68 6.48
CA THR A 90 10.87 21.62 5.47
C THR A 90 9.81 21.85 4.41
N VAL A 91 10.23 21.89 3.15
CA VAL A 91 9.36 22.07 1.98
C VAL A 91 9.54 20.90 1.02
N LYS A 92 8.53 20.65 0.19
CA LYS A 92 8.68 19.77 -0.97
C LYS A 92 9.21 20.58 -2.15
N LEU A 93 10.33 20.14 -2.73
CA LEU A 93 10.85 20.69 -3.98
C LEU A 93 10.00 20.17 -5.14
N LEU A 94 9.43 21.10 -5.91
CA LEU A 94 8.62 20.77 -7.08
C LEU A 94 9.47 20.81 -8.35
N GLU A 95 10.33 21.80 -8.46
CA GLU A 95 11.16 22.04 -9.63
C GLU A 95 12.31 22.99 -9.29
N ARG A 96 13.43 22.83 -9.98
CA ARG A 96 14.52 23.81 -10.07
C ARG A 96 14.62 24.30 -11.52
N ASP A 97 14.72 25.62 -11.68
CA ASP A 97 15.02 26.30 -12.94
C ASP A 97 16.14 27.32 -12.69
N GLU A 98 17.37 26.97 -13.05
CA GLU A 98 18.59 27.74 -12.73
C GLU A 98 18.68 28.13 -11.24
N ASN A 99 18.44 29.41 -10.92
CA ASN A 99 18.47 29.99 -9.58
C ASN A 99 17.10 30.01 -8.87
N LEU A 100 16.05 29.52 -9.53
CA LEU A 100 14.69 29.48 -9.04
C LEU A 100 14.33 28.09 -8.52
N LEU A 101 13.89 28.00 -7.27
CA LEU A 101 13.29 26.79 -6.71
C LEU A 101 11.79 27.00 -6.54
N ARG A 102 10.97 26.14 -7.17
CA ARG A 102 9.52 26.06 -6.91
C ARG A 102 9.26 25.07 -5.80
N VAL A 103 8.56 25.49 -4.76
CA VAL A 103 8.34 24.67 -3.56
C VAL A 103 6.91 24.78 -3.06
N ILE A 104 6.46 23.77 -2.33
CA ILE A 104 5.20 23.80 -1.55
C ILE A 104 5.48 23.44 -0.09
N GLY A 105 4.70 24.01 0.84
CA GLY A 105 4.87 23.79 2.28
C GLY A 105 5.69 24.86 3.01
N LEU A 106 6.13 25.91 2.32
CA LEU A 106 6.80 27.07 2.91
C LEU A 106 5.79 27.95 3.67
N ASP A 107 6.18 28.52 4.81
CA ASP A 107 5.39 29.45 5.63
C ASP A 107 6.06 30.84 5.76
N ALA A 108 6.91 31.19 4.80
CA ALA A 108 7.52 32.50 4.67
C ALA A 108 6.64 33.43 3.84
N LEU A 109 6.63 34.70 4.21
CA LEU A 109 5.91 35.73 3.48
C LEU A 109 6.69 36.18 2.23
N ASN A 110 6.03 36.94 1.37
CA ASN A 110 6.67 37.50 0.19
C ASN A 110 7.84 38.39 0.59
N ASN A 111 8.93 38.32 -0.18
CA ASN A 111 10.18 39.06 0.02
C ASN A 111 10.98 38.68 1.27
N THR A 112 10.63 37.59 1.96
CA THR A 112 11.41 37.12 3.11
C THR A 112 12.82 36.64 2.68
N PRO A 113 13.89 37.10 3.35
CA PRO A 113 15.27 36.67 3.09
C PRO A 113 15.49 35.19 3.38
N VAL A 114 16.14 34.47 2.45
CA VAL A 114 16.63 33.10 2.65
C VAL A 114 18.09 33.15 3.08
N LEU A 115 18.41 32.40 4.12
CA LEU A 115 19.70 32.38 4.79
C LEU A 115 20.51 31.11 4.45
N ASP A 116 19.83 29.97 4.29
CA ASP A 116 20.47 28.68 4.04
C ASP A 116 19.46 27.67 3.48
N ILE A 117 19.96 26.63 2.81
CA ILE A 117 19.16 25.51 2.29
C ILE A 117 19.92 24.21 2.58
N LYS A 118 19.20 23.19 3.06
CA LYS A 118 19.80 21.87 3.37
C LYS A 118 18.91 20.73 2.89
N PRO A 119 19.49 19.60 2.46
CA PRO A 119 18.75 18.34 2.42
C PRO A 119 18.17 18.03 3.80
N VAL A 120 16.95 17.49 3.85
CA VAL A 120 16.34 17.09 5.12
C VAL A 120 17.10 15.89 5.67
N ASP A 121 17.49 15.97 6.94
CA ASP A 121 18.09 14.84 7.66
C ASP A 121 16.99 13.97 8.30
N PHE A 122 16.74 12.83 7.69
CA PHE A 122 15.80 11.83 8.21
C PHE A 122 16.44 10.81 9.16
N SER A 123 17.76 10.85 9.42
CA SER A 123 18.49 9.79 10.14
C SER A 123 17.94 9.48 11.54
N MET A 124 17.46 10.48 12.28
CA MET A 124 16.83 10.31 13.59
C MET A 124 15.32 10.04 13.53
N VAL A 125 14.71 10.22 12.36
CA VAL A 125 13.26 10.17 12.13
C VAL A 125 12.88 8.85 11.45
N GLU A 126 13.68 8.31 10.54
CA GLU A 126 13.52 6.98 9.93
C GLU A 126 13.43 5.87 11.01
N ASP A 127 14.39 5.80 11.93
CA ASP A 127 14.41 4.81 13.02
C ASP A 127 13.21 4.88 13.97
N LYS A 128 12.62 6.08 14.14
CA LYS A 128 11.45 6.30 15.00
C LYS A 128 10.14 6.16 14.24
N MET A 129 10.09 6.59 12.98
CA MET A 129 8.95 6.38 12.09
C MET A 129 8.75 4.89 11.84
N ASP A 130 9.81 4.11 11.69
CA ASP A 130 9.71 2.66 11.58
C ASP A 130 9.21 2.03 12.88
N LYS A 131 9.68 2.46 14.06
CA LYS A 131 9.16 1.95 15.33
C LYS A 131 7.68 2.30 15.56
N ILE A 132 7.29 3.56 15.31
CA ILE A 132 5.89 4.00 15.43
C ILE A 132 5.01 3.27 14.41
N ARG A 133 5.46 3.16 13.16
CA ARG A 133 4.78 2.42 12.10
C ARG A 133 4.64 0.95 12.46
N LEU A 134 5.69 0.32 12.98
CA LEU A 134 5.66 -1.06 13.45
C LEU A 134 4.68 -1.23 14.61
N ASP A 135 4.62 -0.30 15.56
CA ASP A 135 3.65 -0.36 16.66
C ASP A 135 2.21 -0.13 16.17
N GLU A 136 1.99 0.75 15.19
CA GLU A 136 0.69 0.87 14.51
C GLU A 136 0.31 -0.42 13.78
N LEU A 137 1.25 -1.05 13.06
CA LEU A 137 1.03 -2.31 12.35
C LEU A 137 0.84 -3.50 13.29
N LYS A 138 1.47 -3.53 14.47
CA LYS A 138 1.20 -4.55 15.49
C LYS A 138 -0.27 -4.51 15.94
N ASN A 139 -0.83 -3.30 16.07
CA ASN A 139 -2.22 -3.10 16.48
C ASN A 139 -3.21 -3.24 15.32
N ASN A 140 -2.79 -2.93 14.10
CA ASN A 140 -3.59 -3.06 12.90
C ASN A 140 -2.72 -3.52 11.72
N PRO A 141 -2.49 -4.85 11.60
CA PRO A 141 -1.54 -5.40 10.62
C PRO A 141 -2.00 -5.19 9.18
N ARG A 142 -3.28 -4.85 8.97
CA ARG A 142 -3.87 -4.64 7.66
C ARG A 142 -4.03 -3.18 7.27
N ARG A 143 -3.63 -2.24 8.15
CA ARG A 143 -3.84 -0.79 7.95
C ARG A 143 -3.43 -0.31 6.56
N GLU A 144 -2.25 -0.72 6.09
CA GLU A 144 -1.76 -0.29 4.78
C GLU A 144 -2.56 -0.90 3.64
N ILE A 145 -2.84 -2.21 3.70
CA ILE A 145 -3.66 -2.90 2.70
C ILE A 145 -5.03 -2.22 2.60
N VAL A 146 -5.65 -1.89 3.73
CA VAL A 146 -6.93 -1.18 3.78
C VAL A 146 -6.83 0.21 3.15
N ASN A 147 -5.78 0.97 3.44
CA ASN A 147 -5.57 2.28 2.81
C ASN A 147 -5.41 2.16 1.29
N ASP A 148 -4.68 1.17 0.81
CA ASP A 148 -4.46 0.93 -0.61
C ASP A 148 -5.78 0.52 -1.30
N ILE A 149 -6.62 -0.30 -0.65
CA ILE A 149 -7.98 -0.62 -1.11
C ILE A 149 -8.82 0.65 -1.23
N LEU A 150 -8.83 1.50 -0.21
CA LEU A 150 -9.64 2.73 -0.20
C LEU A 150 -9.22 3.70 -1.32
N ARG A 151 -7.91 3.81 -1.57
CA ARG A 151 -7.33 4.62 -2.65
C ARG A 151 -7.43 3.96 -4.02
N ASN A 152 -7.85 2.70 -4.09
CA ASN A 152 -7.82 1.89 -5.31
C ASN A 152 -6.41 1.80 -5.92
N ASP A 153 -5.40 1.72 -5.06
CA ASP A 153 -4.00 1.54 -5.47
C ASP A 153 -3.73 0.07 -5.77
N LEU A 154 -4.17 -0.34 -6.97
CA LEU A 154 -4.06 -1.71 -7.45
C LEU A 154 -2.61 -2.14 -7.66
N GLU A 155 -1.71 -1.20 -7.97
CA GLU A 155 -0.30 -1.49 -8.23
C GLU A 155 0.41 -1.89 -6.93
N THR A 156 0.24 -1.09 -5.87
CA THR A 156 0.78 -1.42 -4.55
C THR A 156 0.19 -2.72 -4.01
N LEU A 157 -1.12 -2.93 -4.15
CA LEU A 157 -1.77 -4.18 -3.76
C LEU A 157 -1.23 -5.39 -4.55
N MET A 158 -0.97 -5.22 -5.85
CA MET A 158 -0.36 -6.25 -6.69
C MET A 158 1.06 -6.60 -6.22
N ILE A 159 1.88 -5.60 -5.91
CA ILE A 159 3.25 -5.79 -5.39
C ILE A 159 3.22 -6.58 -4.08
N LYS A 160 2.36 -6.17 -3.15
CA LYS A 160 2.24 -6.85 -1.85
C LYS A 160 1.69 -8.28 -1.99
N THR A 161 0.72 -8.50 -2.87
CA THR A 161 0.17 -9.84 -3.15
C THR A 161 1.22 -10.75 -3.78
N ALA A 162 2.05 -10.22 -4.68
CA ALA A 162 3.11 -10.99 -5.32
C ALA A 162 4.17 -11.49 -4.32
N ALA A 163 4.34 -10.84 -3.17
CA ALA A 163 5.20 -11.34 -2.10
C ALA A 163 4.67 -12.64 -1.48
N LEU A 164 3.34 -12.81 -1.38
CA LEU A 164 2.70 -14.08 -1.00
C LEU A 164 2.78 -15.11 -2.14
N HIS A 165 2.45 -14.69 -3.35
CA HIS A 165 2.30 -15.59 -4.50
C HIS A 165 3.63 -16.04 -5.14
N GLY A 166 4.68 -15.24 -5.00
CA GLY A 166 6.03 -15.52 -5.51
C GLY A 166 6.32 -15.00 -6.92
N HIS A 167 5.34 -14.49 -7.67
CA HIS A 167 5.56 -13.85 -8.97
C HIS A 167 4.40 -12.93 -9.40
N TYR A 168 4.62 -12.17 -10.48
CA TYR A 168 3.59 -11.35 -11.11
C TYR A 168 2.94 -12.11 -12.27
N CYS A 169 1.61 -12.27 -12.24
CA CYS A 169 0.87 -12.83 -13.36
C CYS A 169 -0.52 -12.19 -13.50
N PRO A 170 -1.16 -12.28 -14.68
CA PRO A 170 -2.51 -11.73 -14.87
C PRO A 170 -3.57 -12.34 -13.95
N GLY A 171 -3.38 -13.59 -13.50
CA GLY A 171 -4.30 -14.24 -12.56
C GLY A 171 -4.35 -13.52 -11.22
N VAL A 172 -3.18 -13.21 -10.65
CA VAL A 172 -3.10 -12.40 -9.41
C VAL A 172 -3.69 -11.01 -9.63
N ALA A 173 -3.37 -10.36 -10.76
CA ALA A 173 -3.92 -9.04 -11.09
C ALA A 173 -5.46 -9.04 -11.09
N LEU A 174 -6.08 -10.04 -11.72
CA LEU A 174 -7.53 -10.21 -11.71
C LEU A 174 -8.07 -10.42 -10.28
N GLY A 175 -7.39 -11.21 -9.45
CA GLY A 175 -7.75 -11.44 -8.05
C GLY A 175 -7.70 -10.15 -7.22
N VAL A 176 -6.63 -9.36 -7.39
CA VAL A 176 -6.46 -8.05 -6.73
C VAL A 176 -7.55 -7.07 -7.14
N MET A 177 -7.83 -6.95 -8.44
CA MET A 177 -8.90 -6.10 -8.96
C MET A 177 -10.26 -6.49 -8.39
N ALA A 178 -10.59 -7.79 -8.44
CA ALA A 178 -11.87 -8.31 -7.99
C ALA A 178 -12.04 -8.15 -6.47
N GLY A 179 -11.03 -8.52 -5.69
CA GLY A 179 -10.99 -8.32 -4.24
C GLY A 179 -11.17 -6.86 -3.85
N THR A 180 -10.42 -5.95 -4.49
CA THR A 180 -10.47 -4.51 -4.21
C THR A 180 -11.85 -3.94 -4.50
N LYS A 181 -12.43 -4.30 -5.66
CA LYS A 181 -13.78 -3.85 -6.03
C LYS A 181 -14.83 -4.34 -5.03
N ALA A 182 -14.78 -5.61 -4.63
CA ALA A 182 -15.74 -6.16 -3.67
C ALA A 182 -15.65 -5.47 -2.30
N MET A 183 -14.44 -5.33 -1.74
CA MET A 183 -14.21 -4.66 -0.46
C MET A 183 -14.74 -3.22 -0.45
N ARG A 184 -14.48 -2.47 -1.54
CA ARG A 184 -14.97 -1.09 -1.69
C ARG A 184 -16.48 -1.02 -1.82
N LEU A 185 -17.11 -1.92 -2.58
CA LEU A 185 -18.56 -1.95 -2.75
C LEU A 185 -19.29 -2.32 -1.45
N MET A 186 -18.76 -3.28 -0.69
CA MET A 186 -19.33 -3.69 0.60
C MET A 186 -18.94 -2.75 1.75
N ARG A 187 -17.97 -1.86 1.55
CA ARG A 187 -17.38 -0.97 2.57
C ARG A 187 -16.76 -1.74 3.75
N GLU A 188 -16.10 -2.84 3.42
CA GLU A 188 -15.47 -3.72 4.39
C GLU A 188 -13.95 -3.53 4.40
N THR A 189 -13.35 -3.77 5.56
CA THR A 189 -11.88 -3.70 5.74
C THR A 189 -11.27 -5.05 6.05
N GLY A 190 -12.07 -6.00 6.56
CA GLY A 190 -11.64 -7.32 6.99
C GLY A 190 -10.67 -7.24 8.18
N ASP A 191 -11.17 -7.49 9.38
CA ASP A 191 -10.37 -7.49 10.61
C ASP A 191 -9.54 -8.78 10.80
N GLY A 192 -9.68 -9.74 9.89
CA GLY A 192 -9.01 -11.03 9.97
C GLY A 192 -9.78 -12.07 10.79
N MET A 193 -10.99 -11.73 11.25
CA MET A 193 -11.92 -12.63 11.91
C MET A 193 -12.88 -13.26 10.88
N GLU A 194 -13.55 -14.35 11.28
CA GLU A 194 -14.50 -15.09 10.43
C GLU A 194 -15.80 -14.33 10.09
N ASP A 195 -15.92 -13.04 10.43
CA ASP A 195 -17.13 -12.22 10.20
C ASP A 195 -17.32 -11.82 8.73
N LEU A 196 -16.21 -11.65 8.02
CA LEU A 196 -16.17 -11.48 6.57
C LEU A 196 -15.60 -12.76 5.95
N LEU A 197 -16.27 -13.26 4.92
CA LEU A 197 -15.91 -14.51 4.27
C LEU A 197 -15.69 -14.30 2.78
N ALA A 198 -14.65 -14.94 2.24
CA ALA A 198 -14.44 -15.07 0.80
C ALA A 198 -14.68 -16.51 0.38
N ILE A 199 -15.56 -16.73 -0.59
CA ILE A 199 -15.82 -18.04 -1.17
C ILE A 199 -15.21 -18.07 -2.57
N THR A 200 -14.08 -18.76 -2.76
CA THR A 200 -13.43 -18.91 -4.06
C THR A 200 -13.94 -20.15 -4.78
N GLU A 201 -14.11 -20.06 -6.10
CA GLU A 201 -14.62 -21.16 -6.94
C GLU A 201 -13.51 -21.86 -7.75
N THR A 202 -12.24 -21.53 -7.45
CA THR A 202 -11.02 -22.04 -8.10
C THR A 202 -9.84 -22.00 -7.14
N ASN A 203 -8.80 -22.79 -7.41
CA ASN A 203 -7.53 -22.85 -6.65
C ASN A 203 -6.34 -22.26 -7.44
N ASN A 204 -6.61 -21.44 -8.46
CA ASN A 204 -5.55 -20.80 -9.25
C ASN A 204 -5.10 -19.44 -8.64
N CYS A 205 -4.14 -18.78 -9.28
CA CYS A 205 -3.53 -17.51 -8.83
C CYS A 205 -4.53 -16.38 -8.50
N PHE A 206 -5.74 -16.42 -9.07
CA PHE A 206 -6.82 -15.48 -8.73
C PHE A 206 -7.17 -15.50 -7.25
N SER A 207 -7.18 -16.70 -6.65
CA SER A 207 -7.56 -16.91 -5.26
C SER A 207 -6.57 -16.30 -4.27
N ASP A 208 -5.29 -16.22 -4.62
CA ASP A 208 -4.28 -15.56 -3.78
C ASP A 208 -4.46 -14.04 -3.77
N GLY A 209 -4.84 -13.44 -4.91
CA GLY A 209 -5.22 -12.03 -4.96
C GLY A 209 -6.45 -11.71 -4.13
N VAL A 210 -7.48 -12.57 -4.21
CA VAL A 210 -8.66 -12.46 -3.35
C VAL A 210 -8.28 -12.60 -1.88
N GLN A 211 -7.54 -13.64 -1.51
CA GLN A 211 -7.11 -13.90 -0.13
C GLN A 211 -6.30 -12.73 0.43
N PHE A 212 -5.33 -12.21 -0.31
CA PHE A 212 -4.46 -11.13 0.15
C PHE A 212 -5.25 -9.83 0.37
N VAL A 213 -6.04 -9.42 -0.62
CA VAL A 213 -6.78 -8.15 -0.57
C VAL A 213 -7.93 -8.20 0.44
N THR A 214 -8.68 -9.29 0.50
CA THR A 214 -9.80 -9.40 1.45
C THR A 214 -9.35 -9.76 2.86
N GLY A 215 -8.18 -10.39 3.01
CA GLY A 215 -7.66 -11.01 4.24
C GLY A 215 -8.52 -12.17 4.74
N CYS A 216 -9.44 -12.64 3.90
CA CYS A 216 -10.12 -13.90 4.12
C CYS A 216 -9.14 -15.00 3.71
N SER A 217 -8.51 -15.65 4.69
CA SER A 217 -7.44 -16.61 4.47
C SER A 217 -7.85 -18.02 4.87
N PHE A 218 -7.07 -19.01 4.41
CA PHE A 218 -7.29 -20.39 4.81
C PHE A 218 -7.09 -20.56 6.33
N GLY A 219 -6.05 -19.95 6.90
CA GLY A 219 -5.66 -20.15 8.30
C GLY A 219 -6.56 -19.46 9.32
N ASN A 220 -7.23 -18.37 8.96
CA ASN A 220 -8.25 -17.72 9.81
C ASN A 220 -9.67 -18.20 9.51
N ASN A 221 -9.82 -19.32 8.76
CA ASN A 221 -11.08 -19.96 8.37
C ASN A 221 -12.08 -19.06 7.61
N ALA A 222 -11.66 -17.87 7.18
CA ALA A 222 -12.51 -16.93 6.46
C ALA A 222 -12.56 -17.21 4.95
N LEU A 223 -11.62 -18.01 4.43
CA LEU A 223 -11.62 -18.47 3.04
C LEU A 223 -12.32 -19.83 2.91
N ILE A 224 -13.37 -19.88 2.11
CA ILE A 224 -14.06 -21.12 1.74
C ILE A 224 -13.73 -21.45 0.29
N PHE A 225 -13.09 -22.59 0.06
CA PHE A 225 -12.82 -23.08 -1.27
C PHE A 225 -13.93 -24.02 -1.76
N LYS A 226 -14.56 -23.67 -2.89
CA LYS A 226 -15.47 -24.54 -3.65
C LYS A 226 -14.78 -24.95 -4.94
N ASP A 227 -14.46 -26.22 -5.08
CA ASP A 227 -13.74 -26.75 -6.25
C ASP A 227 -14.67 -26.88 -7.48
N LEU A 228 -15.04 -25.74 -8.08
CA LEU A 228 -15.98 -25.65 -9.20
C LEU A 228 -15.30 -25.29 -10.54
N GLY A 229 -14.01 -24.97 -10.51
CA GLY A 229 -13.22 -24.56 -11.67
C GLY A 229 -13.60 -23.21 -12.28
N LYS A 230 -14.42 -22.39 -11.59
CA LYS A 230 -14.81 -21.06 -12.07
C LYS A 230 -13.88 -20.00 -11.52
N THR A 231 -13.33 -19.14 -12.36
CA THR A 231 -12.60 -17.94 -11.91
C THR A 231 -13.58 -16.90 -11.40
N ALA A 232 -14.06 -17.14 -10.17
CA ALA A 232 -15.03 -16.32 -9.48
C ALA A 232 -14.79 -16.40 -7.97
N PHE A 233 -15.23 -15.38 -7.25
CA PHE A 233 -15.37 -15.46 -5.80
C PHE A 233 -16.60 -14.68 -5.32
N THR A 234 -17.05 -15.01 -4.12
CA THR A 234 -18.09 -14.27 -3.40
C THR A 234 -17.50 -13.68 -2.13
N LEU A 235 -17.68 -12.37 -1.91
CA LEU A 235 -17.44 -11.74 -0.62
C LEU A 235 -18.78 -11.64 0.12
N THR A 236 -18.87 -12.14 1.35
CA THR A 236 -20.13 -12.19 2.11
C THR A 236 -19.89 -11.99 3.60
N LYS A 237 -20.91 -11.49 4.30
CA LYS A 237 -20.97 -11.56 5.77
C LYS A 237 -21.58 -12.89 6.22
N ARG A 238 -21.57 -13.12 7.54
CA ARG A 238 -22.19 -14.28 8.19
C ARG A 238 -23.69 -14.43 7.93
N ASP A 239 -24.40 -13.34 7.63
CA ASP A 239 -25.82 -13.36 7.26
C ASP A 239 -26.08 -13.90 5.84
N GLY A 240 -25.01 -14.24 5.10
CA GLY A 240 -25.08 -14.81 3.77
C GLY A 240 -25.27 -13.79 2.64
N LYS A 241 -25.42 -12.49 2.96
CA LYS A 241 -25.58 -11.44 1.95
C LYS A 241 -24.22 -10.96 1.48
N GLY A 242 -24.03 -10.94 0.17
CA GLY A 242 -22.74 -10.64 -0.42
C GLY A 242 -22.78 -10.28 -1.89
N ILE A 243 -21.58 -10.15 -2.45
CA ILE A 243 -21.34 -9.84 -3.85
C ILE A 243 -20.48 -10.94 -4.45
N ARG A 244 -20.95 -11.52 -5.56
CA ARG A 244 -20.21 -12.47 -6.38
C ARG A 244 -19.60 -11.75 -7.58
N ILE A 245 -18.30 -11.93 -7.79
CA ILE A 245 -17.56 -11.39 -8.91
C ILE A 245 -17.00 -12.55 -9.74
N THR A 246 -17.29 -12.54 -11.04
CA THR A 246 -16.86 -13.59 -11.99
C THR A 246 -16.09 -12.97 -13.14
N VAL A 247 -14.96 -13.58 -13.51
CA VAL A 247 -14.24 -13.22 -14.75
C VAL A 247 -15.10 -13.65 -15.94
N ARG A 248 -15.33 -12.73 -16.87
CA ARG A 248 -16.18 -12.98 -18.05
C ARG A 248 -15.48 -13.92 -19.03
N ALA A 249 -16.28 -14.64 -19.82
CA ALA A 249 -15.76 -15.58 -20.82
C ALA A 249 -14.91 -14.88 -21.91
N ASP A 250 -15.26 -13.64 -22.25
CA ASP A 250 -14.57 -12.78 -23.23
C ASP A 250 -13.36 -12.03 -22.65
N ALA A 251 -13.16 -12.04 -21.33
CA ALA A 251 -12.07 -11.32 -20.66
C ALA A 251 -10.68 -11.75 -21.17
N LYS A 252 -10.51 -13.03 -21.48
CA LYS A 252 -9.24 -13.57 -22.00
C LYS A 252 -8.87 -12.90 -23.33
N GLU A 253 -9.82 -12.82 -24.26
CA GLU A 253 -9.63 -12.18 -25.56
C GLU A 253 -9.34 -10.68 -25.40
N TYR A 254 -10.10 -10.00 -24.55
CA TYR A 254 -9.89 -8.59 -24.24
C TYR A 254 -8.48 -8.32 -23.69
N MET A 255 -8.00 -9.13 -22.73
CA MET A 255 -6.64 -9.03 -22.20
C MET A 255 -5.55 -9.33 -23.25
N HIS A 256 -5.83 -10.20 -24.22
CA HIS A 256 -4.89 -10.50 -25.31
C HIS A 256 -4.78 -9.33 -26.30
N GLN A 257 -5.91 -8.72 -26.66
CA GLN A 257 -5.95 -7.56 -27.56
C GLN A 257 -5.25 -6.34 -26.98
N ALA A 258 -5.34 -6.13 -25.67
CA ALA A 258 -4.67 -5.01 -25.00
C ALA A 258 -3.13 -5.14 -25.00
N HIS A 259 -2.58 -6.37 -25.01
CA HIS A 259 -1.14 -6.62 -24.94
C HIS A 259 -0.67 -7.77 -25.87
N PRO A 260 -0.59 -7.53 -27.19
CA PRO A 260 -0.31 -8.58 -28.19
C PRO A 260 1.06 -9.26 -28.01
N LEU A 261 2.09 -8.50 -27.62
CA LEU A 261 3.50 -8.93 -27.53
C LEU A 261 3.73 -10.09 -26.56
N PHE A 262 2.93 -10.23 -25.51
CA PHE A 262 3.06 -11.32 -24.55
C PHE A 262 2.60 -12.68 -25.10
N THR A 263 1.66 -12.69 -26.06
CA THR A 263 1.05 -13.92 -26.57
C THR A 263 2.08 -14.83 -27.24
N GLU A 264 3.08 -14.23 -27.89
CA GLU A 264 4.15 -14.97 -28.58
C GLU A 264 5.09 -15.67 -27.59
N SER A 265 5.55 -14.96 -26.54
CA SER A 265 6.39 -15.55 -25.48
C SER A 265 5.65 -16.63 -24.69
N PHE A 266 4.35 -16.46 -24.42
CA PHE A 266 3.55 -17.46 -23.73
C PHE A 266 3.41 -18.75 -24.52
N GLN A 267 3.22 -18.67 -25.85
CA GLN A 267 3.18 -19.86 -26.69
C GLN A 267 4.51 -20.61 -26.67
N LYS A 268 5.65 -19.92 -26.72
CA LYS A 268 6.98 -20.57 -26.74
C LYS A 268 7.34 -21.25 -25.42
N VAL A 269 7.18 -20.56 -24.28
CA VAL A 269 7.61 -21.09 -22.98
C VAL A 269 6.59 -22.06 -22.37
N VAL A 270 5.30 -21.75 -22.40
CA VAL A 270 4.28 -22.56 -21.70
C VAL A 270 3.73 -23.67 -22.60
N LYS A 271 3.34 -23.34 -23.84
CA LYS A 271 2.83 -24.37 -24.78
C LYS A 271 3.96 -25.13 -25.48
N GLY A 272 5.07 -24.47 -25.78
CA GLY A 272 6.24 -25.05 -26.43
C GLY A 272 7.26 -25.68 -25.49
N GLN A 273 7.12 -25.50 -24.17
CA GLN A 273 8.05 -26.00 -23.13
C GLN A 273 9.53 -25.60 -23.34
N ASP A 274 9.80 -24.49 -24.02
CA ASP A 274 11.16 -23.95 -24.14
C ASP A 274 11.54 -23.22 -22.84
N HIS A 275 12.36 -23.87 -22.01
CA HIS A 275 12.84 -23.35 -20.73
C HIS A 275 14.29 -22.84 -20.82
N SER A 276 14.75 -22.41 -21.99
CA SER A 276 16.06 -21.77 -22.12
C SER A 276 16.13 -20.49 -21.26
N LYS A 277 17.33 -20.16 -20.77
CA LYS A 277 17.55 -19.05 -19.82
C LYS A 277 17.06 -17.70 -20.37
N ASP A 278 17.31 -17.45 -21.66
CA ASP A 278 16.91 -16.20 -22.34
C ASP A 278 15.39 -16.11 -22.52
N GLU A 279 14.73 -17.20 -22.93
CA GLU A 279 13.28 -17.21 -23.11
C GLU A 279 12.55 -17.12 -21.76
N LEU A 280 13.09 -17.75 -20.70
CA LEU A 280 12.58 -17.57 -19.33
C LEU A 280 12.72 -16.12 -18.84
N LEU A 281 13.82 -15.43 -19.16
CA LEU A 281 14.02 -14.03 -18.77
C LEU A 281 13.01 -13.11 -19.47
N LYS A 282 12.84 -13.29 -20.79
CA LYS A 282 11.86 -12.56 -21.60
C LYS A 282 10.43 -12.85 -21.13
N PHE A 283 10.11 -14.10 -20.85
CA PHE A 283 8.80 -14.51 -20.34
C PHE A 283 8.49 -13.89 -18.99
N LYS A 284 9.45 -13.86 -18.05
CA LYS A 284 9.29 -13.19 -16.74
C LYS A 284 9.10 -11.68 -16.89
N LYS A 285 9.85 -11.04 -17.78
CA LYS A 285 9.73 -9.60 -18.06
C LYS A 285 8.36 -9.28 -18.67
N HIS A 286 8.01 -9.90 -19.80
CA HIS A 286 6.73 -9.68 -20.46
C HIS A 286 5.55 -10.09 -19.57
N GLY A 287 5.71 -11.12 -18.73
CA GLY A 287 4.70 -11.56 -17.77
C GLY A 287 4.42 -10.53 -16.69
N ARG A 288 5.47 -9.87 -16.19
CA ARG A 288 5.34 -8.71 -15.29
C ARG A 288 4.62 -7.57 -15.99
N ASP A 289 5.08 -7.16 -17.17
CA ASP A 289 4.50 -6.03 -17.91
C ASP A 289 3.02 -6.27 -18.18
N ARG A 290 2.65 -7.48 -18.63
CA ARG A 290 1.23 -7.86 -18.84
C ARG A 290 0.43 -7.86 -17.54
N ALA A 291 1.00 -8.35 -16.43
CA ALA A 291 0.30 -8.39 -15.16
C ALA A 291 -0.06 -6.99 -14.67
N PHE A 292 0.89 -6.05 -14.71
CA PHE A 292 0.62 -4.66 -14.32
C PHE A 292 -0.29 -3.94 -15.31
N ALA A 293 -0.13 -4.17 -16.61
CA ALA A 293 -1.00 -3.56 -17.59
C ALA A 293 -2.45 -4.08 -17.52
N THR A 294 -2.67 -5.31 -17.03
CA THR A 294 -4.01 -5.85 -16.73
C THR A 294 -4.76 -4.98 -15.71
N LEU A 295 -4.05 -4.36 -14.74
CA LEU A 295 -4.66 -3.51 -13.71
C LEU A 295 -5.29 -2.23 -14.29
N GLY A 296 -4.81 -1.78 -15.46
CA GLY A 296 -5.33 -0.61 -16.17
C GLY A 296 -6.49 -0.88 -17.12
N LEU A 297 -6.92 -2.15 -17.24
CA LEU A 297 -8.03 -2.52 -18.11
C LEU A 297 -9.39 -2.19 -17.50
N ASP A 298 -10.38 -2.03 -18.37
CA ASP A 298 -11.76 -1.74 -17.98
C ASP A 298 -12.35 -2.90 -17.17
N PHE A 299 -12.73 -2.61 -15.93
CA PHE A 299 -13.27 -3.59 -14.99
C PHE A 299 -14.55 -4.26 -15.54
N ASP A 300 -15.45 -3.50 -16.16
CA ASP A 300 -16.76 -4.02 -16.58
C ASP A 300 -16.65 -4.92 -17.83
N LYS A 301 -15.54 -4.81 -18.56
CA LYS A 301 -15.16 -5.72 -19.65
C LYS A 301 -14.47 -7.00 -19.17
N LEU A 302 -13.91 -6.98 -17.96
CA LEU A 302 -13.26 -8.15 -17.37
C LEU A 302 -14.19 -8.96 -16.47
N PHE A 303 -15.11 -8.30 -15.77
CA PHE A 303 -15.87 -8.90 -14.69
C PHE A 303 -17.39 -8.72 -14.84
N LYS A 304 -18.12 -9.67 -14.25
CA LYS A 304 -19.54 -9.55 -13.93
C LYS A 304 -19.69 -9.49 -12.42
N ILE A 305 -20.50 -8.55 -11.92
CA ILE A 305 -20.85 -8.40 -10.51
C ILE A 305 -22.31 -8.78 -10.30
N GLU A 306 -22.59 -9.58 -9.27
CA GLU A 306 -23.94 -10.01 -8.89
C GLU A 306 -24.13 -9.89 -7.38
N ASN A 307 -25.25 -9.32 -6.92
CA ASN A 307 -25.66 -9.43 -5.52
C ASN A 307 -26.21 -10.85 -5.30
N VAL A 308 -25.78 -11.49 -4.22
CA VAL A 308 -26.13 -12.88 -3.92
C VAL A 308 -26.48 -13.07 -2.46
N GLU A 309 -27.26 -14.11 -2.20
CA GLU A 309 -27.50 -14.65 -0.86
C GLU A 309 -27.03 -16.10 -0.86
N VAL A 310 -26.07 -16.42 0.01
CA VAL A 310 -25.37 -17.71 0.01
C VAL A 310 -25.44 -18.37 1.39
N SER A 311 -25.50 -19.70 1.40
CA SER A 311 -25.37 -20.46 2.64
C SER A 311 -23.94 -20.39 3.15
N VAL A 312 -23.79 -19.90 4.38
CA VAL A 312 -22.51 -19.79 5.09
C VAL A 312 -22.40 -20.89 6.15
N PRO A 313 -21.29 -21.65 6.21
CA PRO A 313 -21.05 -22.64 7.26
C PRO A 313 -21.03 -22.01 8.66
N ALA A 314 -21.31 -22.79 9.71
CA ALA A 314 -21.11 -22.35 11.09
C ALA A 314 -19.64 -21.96 11.36
N TYR A 315 -19.40 -21.19 12.43
CA TYR A 315 -18.04 -20.84 12.86
C TYR A 315 -17.21 -22.09 13.09
N ALA A 316 -15.90 -22.00 12.84
CA ALA A 316 -15.00 -23.12 13.06
C ALA A 316 -15.02 -23.54 14.54
N PRO A 317 -15.40 -24.80 14.86
CA PRO A 317 -15.40 -25.27 16.24
C PRO A 317 -13.97 -25.47 16.77
N SER A 318 -13.74 -25.14 18.05
CA SER A 318 -12.52 -25.54 18.75
C SER A 318 -12.61 -27.02 19.13
N HIS A 319 -11.60 -27.80 18.77
CA HIS A 319 -11.50 -29.21 19.16
C HIS A 319 -10.30 -29.44 20.07
N GLU A 320 -10.47 -30.34 21.03
CA GLU A 320 -9.36 -30.79 21.86
C GLU A 320 -8.34 -31.57 21.04
N ASN A 321 -7.10 -31.56 21.52
CA ASN A 321 -6.03 -32.38 20.95
C ASN A 321 -5.88 -33.67 21.76
N ILE A 322 -5.58 -34.77 21.08
CA ILE A 322 -5.14 -36.03 21.71
C ILE A 322 -3.71 -36.34 21.29
N ILE A 323 -3.00 -37.13 22.10
CA ILE A 323 -1.67 -37.62 21.75
C ILE A 323 -1.82 -38.99 21.07
N CYS A 324 -1.32 -39.11 19.84
CA CYS A 324 -1.32 -40.37 19.11
C CYS A 324 -0.45 -41.40 19.83
N ARG A 325 -1.03 -42.55 20.19
CA ARG A 325 -0.31 -43.60 20.93
C ARG A 325 0.88 -44.21 20.17
N LYS A 326 0.86 -44.18 18.83
CA LYS A 326 1.89 -44.81 17.98
C LYS A 326 3.08 -43.88 17.69
N CYS A 327 2.85 -42.63 17.30
CA CYS A 327 3.94 -41.69 16.97
C CYS A 327 4.25 -40.67 18.08
N GLY A 328 3.36 -40.48 19.05
CA GLY A 328 3.52 -39.49 20.13
C GLY A 328 3.17 -38.05 19.73
N GLU A 329 2.70 -37.80 18.51
CA GLU A 329 2.33 -36.45 18.05
C GLU A 329 0.94 -36.02 18.55
N SER A 330 0.79 -34.72 18.82
CA SER A 330 -0.50 -34.10 19.12
C SER A 330 -1.33 -33.95 17.84
N THR A 331 -2.59 -34.37 17.88
CA THR A 331 -3.52 -34.30 16.75
C THR A 331 -4.92 -33.90 17.19
N MET A 332 -5.66 -33.20 16.34
CA MET A 332 -7.04 -32.79 16.64
C MET A 332 -7.94 -34.02 16.80
N SER A 333 -8.80 -34.02 17.81
CA SER A 333 -9.70 -35.16 18.09
C SER A 333 -10.67 -35.51 16.95
N THR A 334 -10.91 -34.58 16.03
CA THR A 334 -11.73 -34.82 14.81
C THR A 334 -10.93 -35.36 13.63
N ARG A 335 -9.63 -35.64 13.82
CA ARG A 335 -8.71 -36.20 12.81
C ARG A 335 -7.99 -37.43 13.37
N THR A 336 -8.74 -38.29 14.05
CA THR A 336 -8.23 -39.50 14.68
C THR A 336 -9.13 -40.70 14.40
N ALA A 337 -8.57 -41.89 14.57
CA ALA A 337 -9.31 -43.14 14.68
C ALA A 337 -8.99 -43.76 16.04
N GLY A 338 -9.85 -43.53 17.02
CA GLY A 338 -9.58 -43.87 18.41
C GLY A 338 -8.42 -43.05 18.99
N ASP A 339 -7.39 -43.75 19.47
CA ASP A 339 -6.17 -43.17 20.07
C ASP A 339 -5.02 -42.97 19.07
N LEU A 340 -5.29 -43.10 17.76
CA LEU A 340 -4.31 -42.96 16.68
C LEU A 340 -4.66 -41.80 15.74
N CYS A 341 -3.64 -41.11 15.21
CA CYS A 341 -3.83 -40.15 14.11
C CYS A 341 -4.19 -40.87 12.79
N LEU A 342 -4.76 -40.15 11.82
CA LEU A 342 -5.15 -40.73 10.51
C LEU A 342 -3.99 -41.44 9.79
N LEU A 343 -2.77 -40.88 9.85
CA LEU A 343 -1.59 -41.51 9.23
C LEU A 343 -1.20 -42.82 9.92
N CYS A 344 -1.23 -42.86 11.26
CA CYS A 344 -0.85 -44.05 12.02
C CYS A 344 -1.86 -45.19 11.95
N SER A 345 -3.15 -44.82 11.83
CA SER A 345 -4.27 -45.76 11.68
C SER A 345 -4.46 -46.26 10.25
N GLY A 346 -3.95 -45.53 9.26
CA GLY A 346 -4.15 -45.85 7.84
C GLY A 346 -5.51 -45.42 7.29
N GLU A 347 -6.27 -44.63 8.05
CA GLU A 347 -7.54 -44.06 7.59
C GLU A 347 -7.33 -43.05 6.47
N LYS A 348 -8.32 -42.97 5.58
CA LYS A 348 -8.33 -42.01 4.48
C LYS A 348 -8.41 -40.57 5.00
N HIS A 349 -7.79 -39.65 4.30
CA HIS A 349 -7.80 -38.23 4.64
C HIS A 349 -7.86 -37.38 3.37
N ALA A 350 -8.45 -36.18 3.48
CA ALA A 350 -8.52 -35.27 2.37
C ALA A 350 -7.16 -34.58 2.14
N GLU A 351 -6.74 -34.47 0.89
CA GLU A 351 -5.54 -33.76 0.46
C GLU A 351 -5.92 -32.75 -0.63
N LEU A 352 -5.48 -31.51 -0.48
CA LEU A 352 -5.54 -30.52 -1.56
C LEU A 352 -4.23 -30.54 -2.32
N ASN A 353 -4.27 -30.89 -3.60
CA ASN A 353 -3.11 -30.84 -4.49
C ASN A 353 -3.46 -30.16 -5.83
N GLY A 354 -2.55 -30.23 -6.81
CA GLY A 354 -2.74 -29.58 -8.11
C GLY A 354 -3.96 -30.07 -8.90
N ALA A 355 -4.53 -31.23 -8.55
CA ALA A 355 -5.75 -31.76 -9.14
C ALA A 355 -7.04 -31.39 -8.38
N GLY A 356 -6.94 -30.65 -7.27
CA GLY A 356 -8.07 -30.34 -6.39
C GLY A 356 -8.04 -31.15 -5.08
N ILE A 357 -9.21 -31.34 -4.48
CA ILE A 357 -9.34 -32.12 -3.22
C ILE A 357 -9.50 -33.62 -3.54
N VAL A 358 -8.55 -34.45 -3.11
CA VAL A 358 -8.57 -35.92 -3.22
C VAL A 358 -8.74 -36.57 -1.84
N LYS A 359 -9.21 -37.83 -1.75
CA LYS A 359 -9.49 -38.56 -0.50
C LYS A 359 -8.98 -39.99 -0.50
#